data_AF-R1E0V3-F1
#
_entry.id   AF-R1E0V3-F1
#
_cell.length_a   1.000
_cell.length_b   1.000
_cell.length_c   1.000
_cell.angle_alpha   90.00
_cell.angle_beta   90.00
_cell.angle_gamma   90.00
#
_symmetry.space_group_name_H-M   'P 1'
#
loop_
_entity.id
_entity.type
_entity.pdbx_description
1 polymer ?
#
loop_
_entity_poly.entity_id
_entity_poly.type
_entity_poly.pdbx_seq_one_letter_code
_entity_poly.pdbx_strand_id
1 'polypeptide(L)'
;MRSSTAGGHAPPSRCNCHAAAMGLATAALLALLLFETSRVSASPERVLRQARHTRRRIGGSELRPFETPTDDSRLSAADITLLINSGALPSLSPPPPPSSLSPPSSRPPPTATALSASQAALVKYMVTLGFATAEAQAAVEATQPQSEREVHEKAQPWSLRRRVEANRAEFGSEREVVSFDHMDMDGYALRWGSDHIASSLADCGRRCLELTPEQPYYMPCNVFVFCPLEMCFAPAQLPKGSRKGWCWLKNQPDPTAPQVNMNGTDRRTQTGFVEWQAGVVVKKGSRVRTDIKSARASW
;
A
#
# COMPACT_ATOMS: atom_id res chain seq x y z
N MET A 1 72.67 -9.07 -27.96
CA MET A 1 71.62 -8.69 -28.94
C MET A 1 71.12 -9.96 -29.63
N ARG A 2 69.94 -10.45 -29.24
CA ARG A 2 69.24 -11.56 -29.90
C ARG A 2 67.75 -11.23 -29.96
N SER A 3 67.22 -11.31 -31.17
CA SER A 3 65.80 -11.12 -31.53
C SER A 3 64.92 -12.26 -31.03
N SER A 4 63.67 -11.94 -30.66
CA SER A 4 62.56 -12.90 -30.64
C SER A 4 61.26 -12.28 -31.14
N THR A 5 60.88 -12.80 -32.31
CA THR A 5 59.62 -12.99 -33.02
C THR A 5 58.26 -12.64 -32.38
N ALA A 6 57.41 -12.09 -33.27
CA ALA A 6 55.98 -11.84 -33.18
C ALA A 6 55.12 -13.11 -33.14
N GLY A 7 53.97 -13.04 -32.44
CA GLY A 7 52.90 -14.03 -32.47
C GLY A 7 51.60 -13.41 -32.99
N GLY A 8 51.05 -13.98 -34.07
CA GLY A 8 49.76 -13.60 -34.66
C GLY A 8 48.58 -14.23 -33.94
N HIS A 9 47.45 -13.49 -33.89
CA HIS A 9 46.15 -13.97 -33.39
C HIS A 9 45.22 -14.27 -34.57
N ALA A 10 44.58 -15.44 -34.55
CA ALA A 10 43.52 -15.84 -35.45
C ALA A 10 42.14 -15.40 -34.91
N PRO A 11 41.15 -15.10 -35.78
CA PRO A 11 39.80 -14.71 -35.34
C PRO A 11 38.90 -15.93 -35.06
N PRO A 12 37.89 -15.79 -34.18
CA PRO A 12 36.99 -16.89 -33.82
C PRO A 12 35.85 -17.11 -34.83
N SER A 13 35.48 -18.38 -34.96
CA SER A 13 34.43 -18.98 -35.78
C SER A 13 33.02 -18.61 -35.28
N ARG A 14 32.11 -18.32 -36.22
CA ARG A 14 30.68 -18.08 -35.96
C ARG A 14 29.91 -19.41 -35.88
N CYS A 15 29.17 -19.65 -34.80
CA CYS A 15 28.20 -20.75 -34.68
C CYS A 15 26.82 -20.36 -35.25
N ASN A 16 26.26 -21.23 -36.09
CA ASN A 16 24.89 -21.15 -36.61
C ASN A 16 23.91 -21.84 -35.66
N CYS A 17 22.99 -21.08 -35.06
CA CYS A 17 21.85 -21.61 -34.29
C CYS A 17 20.54 -21.13 -34.91
N HIS A 18 20.00 -21.85 -35.90
CA HIS A 18 18.70 -21.49 -36.52
C HIS A 18 17.70 -22.67 -36.70
N ALA A 19 17.96 -23.86 -36.17
CA ALA A 19 17.12 -25.03 -36.47
C ALA A 19 16.12 -25.47 -35.38
N ALA A 20 16.07 -24.83 -34.20
CA ALA A 20 15.27 -25.35 -33.06
C ALA A 20 13.90 -24.66 -32.83
N ALA A 21 13.56 -23.59 -33.56
CA ALA A 21 12.40 -22.75 -33.22
C ALA A 21 11.06 -23.16 -33.86
N MET A 22 11.02 -24.10 -34.82
CA MET A 22 9.77 -24.45 -35.52
C MET A 22 8.98 -25.63 -34.92
N GLY A 23 9.50 -26.33 -33.91
CA GLY A 23 8.81 -27.50 -33.32
C GLY A 23 7.78 -27.17 -32.24
N LEU A 24 7.90 -26.02 -31.56
CA LEU A 24 7.10 -25.70 -30.37
C LEU A 24 5.77 -24.99 -30.68
N ALA A 25 5.64 -24.33 -31.84
CA ALA A 25 4.42 -23.62 -32.22
C ALA A 25 3.27 -24.58 -32.60
N THR A 26 3.58 -25.76 -33.14
CA THR A 26 2.58 -26.72 -33.63
C THR A 26 1.90 -27.50 -32.50
N ALA A 27 2.60 -27.73 -31.38
CA ALA A 27 2.04 -28.43 -30.23
C ALA A 27 1.05 -27.56 -29.43
N ALA A 28 1.25 -26.23 -29.39
CA ALA A 28 0.34 -25.31 -28.70
C ALA A 28 -1.00 -25.13 -29.42
N LEU A 29 -1.01 -25.17 -30.76
CA LEU A 29 -2.26 -25.07 -31.55
C LEU A 29 -3.14 -26.33 -31.40
N LEU A 30 -2.54 -27.51 -31.28
CA LEU A 30 -3.30 -28.76 -31.09
C LEU A 30 -3.96 -28.85 -29.69
N ALA A 31 -3.32 -28.27 -28.67
CA ALA A 31 -3.86 -28.24 -27.31
C ALA A 31 -5.05 -27.28 -27.15
N LEU A 32 -5.08 -26.17 -27.90
CA LEU A 32 -6.21 -25.23 -27.91
C LEU A 32 -7.44 -25.82 -28.61
N LEU A 33 -7.25 -26.56 -29.70
CA LEU A 33 -8.36 -27.19 -30.44
C LEU A 33 -9.02 -28.35 -29.68
N LEU A 34 -8.30 -29.02 -28.77
CA LEU A 34 -8.86 -30.08 -27.92
C LEU A 34 -9.61 -29.55 -26.68
N PHE A 35 -9.41 -28.27 -26.31
CA PHE A 35 -10.10 -27.68 -25.16
C PHE A 35 -11.50 -27.13 -25.52
N GLU A 36 -11.74 -26.80 -26.79
CA GLU A 36 -13.01 -26.22 -27.26
C GLU A 36 -14.15 -27.25 -27.34
N THR A 37 -13.85 -28.56 -27.39
CA THR A 37 -14.86 -29.62 -27.59
C THR A 37 -15.43 -30.22 -26.30
N SER A 38 -14.95 -29.80 -25.12
CA SER A 38 -15.38 -30.36 -23.83
C SER A 38 -16.51 -29.59 -23.12
N ARG A 39 -17.11 -28.56 -23.73
CA ARG A 39 -18.32 -27.90 -23.19
C ARG A 39 -19.58 -28.67 -23.58
N VAL A 40 -19.74 -29.86 -23.02
CA VAL A 40 -21.02 -30.57 -23.01
C VAL A 40 -21.76 -30.24 -21.71
N SER A 41 -22.90 -29.57 -21.91
CA SER A 41 -23.98 -29.20 -21.00
C SER A 41 -24.16 -30.08 -19.75
N ALA A 42 -23.95 -29.50 -18.56
CA ALA A 42 -24.48 -30.02 -17.31
C ALA A 42 -25.84 -29.35 -17.01
N SER A 43 -26.91 -30.14 -16.99
CA SER A 43 -28.29 -29.67 -16.74
C SER A 43 -28.45 -28.99 -15.37
N PRO A 44 -29.18 -27.85 -15.28
CA PRO A 44 -29.43 -27.11 -14.03
C PRO A 44 -30.05 -27.93 -12.89
N GLU A 45 -30.72 -29.05 -13.19
CA GLU A 45 -31.36 -29.89 -12.17
C GLU A 45 -30.37 -30.67 -11.29
N ARG A 46 -29.16 -30.95 -11.75
CA ARG A 46 -28.15 -31.64 -10.93
C ARG A 46 -27.55 -30.75 -9.84
N VAL A 47 -27.42 -29.45 -10.11
CA VAL A 47 -26.87 -28.48 -9.15
C VAL A 47 -27.86 -28.24 -7.98
N LEU A 48 -29.17 -28.22 -8.28
CA LEU A 48 -30.21 -28.06 -7.25
C LEU A 48 -30.41 -29.30 -6.36
N ARG A 49 -30.12 -30.51 -6.86
CA ARG A 49 -30.15 -31.74 -6.03
C ARG A 49 -28.97 -31.83 -5.06
N GLN A 50 -27.77 -31.36 -5.45
CA GLN A 50 -26.61 -31.34 -4.55
C GLN A 50 -26.84 -30.39 -3.36
N ALA A 51 -27.45 -29.22 -3.59
CA ALA A 51 -27.72 -28.22 -2.56
C ALA A 51 -28.78 -28.66 -1.52
N ARG A 52 -29.72 -29.54 -1.90
CA ARG A 52 -30.74 -30.07 -0.97
C ARG A 52 -30.21 -31.18 -0.06
N HIS A 53 -29.15 -31.88 -0.44
CA HIS A 53 -28.60 -32.96 0.37
C HIS A 53 -27.70 -32.47 1.51
N THR A 54 -27.04 -31.31 1.35
CA THR A 54 -26.18 -30.72 2.39
C THR A 54 -26.98 -30.05 3.52
N ARG A 55 -28.23 -29.66 3.26
CA ARG A 55 -29.10 -28.98 4.25
C ARG A 55 -29.74 -29.93 5.29
N ARG A 56 -29.61 -31.25 5.13
CA ARG A 56 -30.17 -32.27 6.05
C ARG A 56 -29.15 -32.89 7.02
N ARG A 57 -27.88 -32.49 6.98
CA ARG A 57 -26.82 -33.09 7.82
C ARG A 57 -26.27 -32.18 8.93
N ILE A 58 -26.82 -30.99 9.10
CA ILE A 58 -26.49 -30.07 10.21
C ILE A 58 -27.75 -29.85 11.02
N GLY A 59 -28.11 -30.86 11.81
CA GLY A 59 -29.15 -30.79 12.81
C GLY A 59 -28.61 -31.44 14.08
N GLY A 60 -28.52 -30.66 15.15
CA GLY A 60 -28.24 -31.16 16.50
C GLY A 60 -26.79 -31.02 16.96
N SER A 61 -26.36 -29.79 17.24
CA SER A 61 -25.32 -29.55 18.23
C SER A 61 -25.80 -28.39 19.12
N GLU A 62 -26.18 -28.71 20.36
CA GLU A 62 -26.39 -27.73 21.42
C GLU A 62 -25.17 -26.80 21.52
N LEU A 63 -25.41 -25.50 21.36
CA LEU A 63 -24.42 -24.47 21.65
C LEU A 63 -24.25 -24.42 23.18
N ARG A 64 -23.12 -24.95 23.67
CA ARG A 64 -22.68 -24.68 25.04
C ARG A 64 -22.31 -23.19 25.18
N PRO A 65 -22.62 -22.54 26.31
CA PRO A 65 -22.14 -21.20 26.59
C PRO A 65 -20.61 -21.18 26.55
N PHE A 66 -20.06 -20.19 25.84
CA PHE A 66 -18.63 -19.95 25.79
C PHE A 66 -18.20 -19.42 27.17
N GLU A 67 -17.40 -20.19 27.91
CA GLU A 67 -16.74 -19.72 29.12
C GLU A 67 -15.74 -18.62 28.74
N THR A 68 -15.91 -17.45 29.34
CA THR A 68 -14.98 -16.32 29.21
C THR A 68 -13.63 -16.70 29.80
N PRO A 69 -12.51 -16.51 29.09
CA PRO A 69 -11.19 -16.63 29.69
C PRO A 69 -11.04 -15.59 30.81
N THR A 70 -10.69 -16.05 32.00
CA THR A 70 -10.28 -15.20 33.12
C THR A 70 -8.99 -14.48 32.75
N ASP A 71 -9.07 -13.15 32.78
CA ASP A 71 -8.08 -12.13 32.48
C ASP A 71 -7.07 -12.05 33.66
N ASP A 72 -5.83 -12.49 33.45
CA ASP A 72 -4.73 -12.32 34.43
C ASP A 72 -3.44 -11.84 33.75
N SER A 73 -3.58 -11.01 32.72
CA SER A 73 -2.43 -10.37 32.05
C SER A 73 -2.75 -8.95 31.57
N ARG A 74 -3.43 -8.16 32.41
CA ARG A 74 -3.44 -6.71 32.27
C ARG A 74 -2.17 -6.15 32.89
N LEU A 75 -1.27 -5.66 32.04
CA LEU A 75 -0.29 -4.66 32.47
C LEU A 75 -1.05 -3.46 33.02
N SER A 76 -0.73 -3.06 34.23
CA SER A 76 -1.35 -1.90 34.86
C SER A 76 -0.87 -0.61 34.18
N ALA A 77 -1.63 0.47 34.31
CA ALA A 77 -1.20 1.80 33.82
C ALA A 77 0.14 2.27 34.44
N ALA A 78 0.58 1.66 35.54
CA ALA A 78 1.88 1.90 36.14
C ALA A 78 3.04 1.22 35.38
N ASP A 79 2.79 0.07 34.73
CA ASP A 79 3.82 -0.70 34.00
C ASP A 79 4.18 -0.05 32.66
N ILE A 80 3.24 0.64 32.03
CA ILE A 80 3.46 1.41 30.79
C ILE A 80 4.29 2.68 31.07
N THR A 81 4.24 3.22 32.29
CA THR A 81 4.98 4.43 32.66
C THR A 81 6.47 4.14 32.91
N LEU A 82 6.86 2.90 33.21
CA LEU A 82 8.25 2.52 33.49
C LEU A 82 9.09 2.27 32.22
N LEU A 83 8.46 1.85 31.13
CA LEU A 83 9.14 1.59 29.85
C LEU A 83 9.48 2.87 29.06
N ILE A 84 8.82 3.99 29.36
CA ILE A 84 9.05 5.28 28.68
C ILE A 84 10.24 6.05 29.28
N ASN A 85 10.68 5.71 30.51
CA ASN A 85 11.67 6.51 31.25
C ASN A 85 13.11 5.99 31.23
N SER A 86 13.43 4.95 30.46
CA SER A 86 14.80 4.44 30.33
C SER A 86 15.44 4.96 29.02
N GLY A 87 16.16 6.08 29.12
CA GLY A 87 16.78 6.84 28.03
C GLY A 87 17.59 6.04 26.98
N ALA A 88 17.94 6.61 25.83
CA ALA A 88 18.64 7.88 25.72
C ALA A 88 18.42 8.58 24.37
N LEU A 89 17.92 9.81 24.42
CA LEU A 89 18.19 10.83 23.40
C LEU A 89 18.95 11.96 24.10
N PRO A 90 19.98 12.57 23.45
CA PRO A 90 20.74 13.65 24.07
C PRO A 90 19.79 14.81 24.40
N SER A 91 19.78 15.18 25.67
CA SER A 91 19.15 16.41 26.16
C SER A 91 19.79 17.59 25.42
N LEU A 92 19.06 18.15 24.45
CA LEU A 92 19.40 19.43 23.86
C LEU A 92 18.94 20.49 24.86
N SER A 93 19.90 21.10 25.56
CA SER A 93 19.66 22.28 26.37
C SER A 93 18.88 23.31 25.55
N PRO A 94 17.87 23.98 26.13
CA PRO A 94 17.18 25.06 25.44
C PRO A 94 18.21 26.12 25.01
N PRO A 95 18.10 26.67 23.79
CA PRO A 95 19.00 27.72 23.35
C PRO A 95 18.93 28.90 24.34
N PRO A 96 20.06 29.59 24.58
CA PRO A 96 20.07 30.77 25.43
C PRO A 96 19.04 31.80 24.92
N PRO A 97 18.42 32.58 25.82
CA PRO A 97 17.53 33.66 25.41
C PRO A 97 18.30 34.58 24.44
N PRO A 98 17.63 35.09 23.39
CA PRO A 98 18.29 35.94 22.41
C PRO A 98 18.90 37.15 23.14
N SER A 99 20.22 37.27 23.07
CA SER A 99 20.94 38.48 23.47
C SER A 99 20.26 39.67 22.81
N SER A 100 19.97 40.71 23.60
CA SER A 100 19.26 41.91 23.18
C SER A 100 19.73 42.36 21.81
N LEU A 101 18.86 42.18 20.81
CA LEU A 101 19.13 42.58 19.45
C LEU A 101 19.27 44.10 19.42
N SER A 102 20.45 44.56 19.02
CA SER A 102 20.64 45.92 18.51
C SER A 102 19.56 46.22 17.47
N PRO A 103 19.07 47.48 17.37
CA PRO A 103 18.03 47.84 16.42
C PRO A 103 18.40 47.37 15.01
N PRO A 104 17.43 46.84 14.23
CA PRO A 104 17.70 46.29 12.93
C PRO A 104 18.34 47.36 12.05
N SER A 105 19.59 47.09 11.65
CA SER A 105 20.24 47.83 10.58
C SER A 105 19.29 47.87 9.39
N SER A 106 18.99 49.07 8.91
CA SER A 106 18.12 49.39 7.78
C SER A 106 18.76 48.93 6.47
N ARG A 107 19.02 47.61 6.36
CA ARG A 107 19.47 47.00 5.13
C ARG A 107 18.25 46.88 4.23
N PRO A 108 18.27 47.45 3.02
CA PRO A 108 17.18 47.29 2.08
C PRO A 108 16.92 45.80 1.88
N PRO A 109 15.65 45.37 1.80
CA PRO A 109 15.32 43.96 1.60
C PRO A 109 16.06 43.47 0.34
N PRO A 110 16.65 42.27 0.38
CA PRO A 110 17.33 41.71 -0.78
C PRO A 110 16.34 41.68 -1.94
N THR A 111 16.73 42.29 -3.05
CA THR A 111 15.93 42.31 -4.28
C THR A 111 15.65 40.87 -4.68
N ALA A 112 14.37 40.48 -4.75
CA ALA A 112 13.98 39.12 -5.08
C ALA A 112 14.56 38.74 -6.45
N THR A 113 15.55 37.85 -6.47
CA THR A 113 16.16 37.36 -7.70
C THR A 113 15.09 36.59 -8.47
N ALA A 114 14.86 36.97 -9.73
CA ALA A 114 13.90 36.25 -10.57
C ALA A 114 14.31 34.77 -10.70
N LEU A 115 13.35 33.86 -10.50
CA LEU A 115 13.56 32.42 -10.68
C LEU A 115 14.01 32.12 -12.12
N SER A 116 14.94 31.17 -12.27
CA SER A 116 15.29 30.64 -13.59
C SER A 116 14.10 29.93 -14.23
N ALA A 117 14.14 29.70 -15.56
CA ALA A 117 13.07 28.98 -16.26
C ALA A 117 12.83 27.58 -15.66
N SER A 118 13.89 26.86 -15.31
CA SER A 118 13.81 25.53 -14.67
C SER A 118 13.18 25.60 -13.28
N GLN A 119 13.51 26.64 -12.51
CA GLN A 119 12.93 26.88 -11.19
C GLN A 119 11.43 27.21 -11.29
N ALA A 120 11.03 28.08 -12.24
CA ALA A 120 9.64 28.41 -12.48
C ALA A 120 8.81 27.20 -12.94
N ALA A 121 9.37 26.34 -13.80
CA ALA A 121 8.74 25.09 -14.24
C ALA A 121 8.51 24.13 -13.06
N LEU A 122 9.48 24.03 -12.13
CA LEU A 122 9.31 23.24 -10.91
C LEU A 122 8.22 23.82 -10.00
N VAL A 123 8.21 25.13 -9.76
CA VAL A 123 7.14 25.76 -8.99
C VAL A 123 5.77 25.42 -9.59
N LYS A 124 5.64 25.50 -10.92
CA LYS A 124 4.41 25.11 -11.63
C LYS A 124 4.08 23.63 -11.43
N TYR A 125 5.04 22.72 -11.56
CA TYR A 125 4.83 21.29 -11.33
C TYR A 125 4.36 21.00 -9.90
N MET A 126 4.98 21.62 -8.89
CA MET A 126 4.55 21.50 -7.50
C MET A 126 3.13 22.06 -7.31
N VAL A 127 2.83 23.22 -7.89
CA VAL A 127 1.45 23.74 -7.84
C VAL A 127 0.46 22.75 -8.47
N THR A 128 0.80 22.07 -9.57
CA THR A 128 -0.06 21.00 -10.13
C THR A 128 -0.20 19.77 -9.24
N LEU A 129 0.76 19.51 -8.36
CA LEU A 129 0.68 18.49 -7.32
C LEU A 129 -0.11 18.97 -6.08
N GLY A 130 -0.67 20.19 -6.12
CA GLY A 130 -1.51 20.76 -5.06
C GLY A 130 -0.74 21.57 -4.00
N PHE A 131 0.51 21.94 -4.26
CA PHE A 131 1.25 22.83 -3.36
C PHE A 131 0.80 24.29 -3.55
N ALA A 132 0.76 25.06 -2.46
CA ALA A 132 0.54 26.50 -2.59
C ALA A 132 1.75 27.13 -3.30
N THR A 133 1.53 28.16 -4.13
CA THR A 133 2.60 28.77 -4.93
C THR A 133 3.78 29.24 -4.07
N ALA A 134 3.52 29.85 -2.91
CA ALA A 134 4.56 30.30 -1.99
C ALA A 134 5.38 29.15 -1.40
N GLU A 135 4.75 28.01 -1.07
CA GLU A 135 5.44 26.82 -0.57
C GLU A 135 6.33 26.21 -1.65
N ALA A 136 5.81 26.12 -2.87
CA ALA A 136 6.56 25.63 -4.02
C ALA A 136 7.79 26.50 -4.29
N GLN A 137 7.65 27.83 -4.25
CA GLN A 137 8.76 28.77 -4.41
C GLN A 137 9.83 28.57 -3.33
N ALA A 138 9.43 28.51 -2.05
CA ALA A 138 10.35 28.29 -0.94
C ALA A 138 11.14 26.97 -1.07
N ALA A 139 10.49 25.91 -1.55
CA ALA A 139 11.14 24.62 -1.77
C ALA A 139 12.18 24.67 -2.91
N VAL A 140 11.85 25.35 -4.01
CA VAL A 140 12.77 25.54 -5.13
C VAL A 140 13.97 26.40 -4.74
N GLU A 141 13.75 27.45 -3.95
CA GLU A 141 14.80 28.30 -3.40
C GLU A 141 15.72 27.52 -2.45
N ALA A 142 15.16 26.66 -1.60
CA ALA A 142 15.94 25.85 -0.65
C ALA A 142 16.79 24.76 -1.34
N THR A 143 16.34 24.24 -2.49
CA THR A 143 16.99 23.10 -3.17
C THR A 143 17.93 23.51 -4.31
N GLN A 144 17.78 24.75 -4.81
CA GLN A 144 18.56 25.36 -5.90
C GLN A 144 18.89 24.38 -7.04
N PRO A 145 17.88 23.70 -7.63
CA PRO A 145 18.15 22.65 -8.60
C PRO A 145 18.76 23.24 -9.87
N GLN A 146 19.85 22.63 -10.35
CA GLN A 146 20.57 23.10 -11.55
C GLN A 146 20.09 22.43 -12.85
N SER A 147 19.29 21.36 -12.75
CA SER A 147 18.76 20.61 -13.89
C SER A 147 17.39 20.01 -13.60
N GLU A 148 16.64 19.66 -14.65
CA GLU A 148 15.35 18.95 -14.53
C GLU A 148 15.48 17.58 -13.84
N ARG A 149 16.64 16.92 -14.00
CA ARG A 149 16.94 15.69 -13.27
C ARG A 149 17.06 15.94 -11.76
N GLU A 150 17.83 16.96 -11.36
CA GLU A 150 17.93 17.35 -9.95
C GLU A 150 16.60 17.78 -9.37
N VAL A 151 15.73 18.38 -10.19
CA VAL A 151 14.36 18.72 -9.81
C VAL A 151 13.61 17.46 -9.36
N HIS A 152 13.60 16.40 -10.17
CA HIS A 152 12.95 15.14 -9.77
C HIS A 152 13.58 14.50 -8.53
N GLU A 153 14.92 14.46 -8.49
CA GLU A 153 15.67 13.86 -7.39
C GLU A 153 15.45 14.60 -6.06
N LYS A 154 15.30 15.93 -6.07
CA LYS A 154 15.13 16.77 -4.86
C LYS A 154 13.67 17.04 -4.49
N ALA A 155 12.77 17.16 -5.46
CA ALA A 155 11.35 17.42 -5.21
C ALA A 155 10.65 16.19 -4.62
N GLN A 156 11.05 14.97 -4.99
CA GLN A 156 10.44 13.76 -4.46
C GLN A 156 10.64 13.62 -2.93
N PRO A 157 11.86 13.68 -2.37
CA PRO A 157 12.06 13.68 -0.91
C PRO A 157 11.34 14.82 -0.18
N TRP A 158 11.27 16.02 -0.78
CA TRP A 158 10.56 17.15 -0.18
C TRP A 158 9.05 16.91 -0.14
N SER A 159 8.45 16.48 -1.25
CA SER A 159 7.02 16.18 -1.33
C SER A 159 6.62 15.02 -0.39
N LEU A 160 7.49 14.02 -0.27
CA LEU A 160 7.34 12.93 0.69
C LEU A 160 7.40 13.45 2.13
N ARG A 161 8.38 14.30 2.48
CA ARG A 161 8.47 14.90 3.83
C ARG A 161 7.23 15.70 4.20
N ARG A 162 6.70 16.52 3.29
CA ARG A 162 5.47 17.29 3.52
C ARG A 162 4.26 16.38 3.70
N ARG A 163 4.20 15.28 2.94
CA ARG A 163 3.21 14.22 3.17
C ARG A 163 3.39 13.61 4.56
N VAL A 164 4.61 13.26 4.99
CA VAL A 164 4.86 12.79 6.38
C VAL A 164 4.33 13.79 7.39
N GLU A 165 4.59 15.08 7.23
CA GLU A 165 4.17 16.12 8.18
C GLU A 165 2.65 16.29 8.21
N ALA A 166 2.00 16.34 7.04
CA ALA A 166 0.54 16.40 6.95
C ALA A 166 -0.11 15.15 7.54
N ASN A 167 0.45 13.98 7.23
CA ASN A 167 0.02 12.70 7.78
C ASN A 167 0.25 12.69 9.30
N ARG A 168 1.39 13.17 9.81
CA ARG A 168 1.69 13.24 11.24
C ARG A 168 0.69 14.11 12.00
N ALA A 169 0.31 15.26 11.43
CA ALA A 169 -0.74 16.09 12.00
C ALA A 169 -2.08 15.33 12.06
N GLU A 170 -2.40 14.54 11.03
CA GLU A 170 -3.57 13.67 11.02
C GLU A 170 -3.48 12.51 12.03
N PHE A 171 -2.30 11.89 12.20
CA PHE A 171 -2.06 10.85 13.21
C PHE A 171 -2.30 11.34 14.64
N GLY A 172 -2.04 12.63 14.91
CA GLY A 172 -2.31 13.25 16.20
C GLY A 172 -3.79 13.49 16.50
N SER A 173 -4.68 13.33 15.51
CA SER A 173 -6.13 13.44 15.71
C SER A 173 -6.74 12.14 16.23
N GLU A 174 -7.88 12.25 16.92
CA GLU A 174 -8.65 11.08 17.33
C GLU A 174 -9.22 10.37 16.08
N ARG A 175 -8.78 9.13 15.87
CA ARG A 175 -9.12 8.31 14.69
C ARG A 175 -9.84 7.05 15.14
N GLU A 176 -10.69 6.53 14.27
CA GLU A 176 -11.42 5.29 14.49
C GLU A 176 -11.37 4.41 13.24
N VAL A 177 -11.70 3.13 13.45
CA VAL A 177 -11.81 2.14 12.39
C VAL A 177 -13.28 1.96 12.05
N VAL A 178 -13.62 2.10 10.77
CA VAL A 178 -14.92 1.70 10.24
C VAL A 178 -14.72 0.44 9.41
N SER A 179 -15.38 -0.65 9.81
CA SER A 179 -15.22 -1.97 9.20
C SER A 179 -16.38 -2.34 8.28
N PHE A 180 -16.09 -3.16 7.28
CA PHE A 180 -17.04 -3.63 6.28
C PHE A 180 -16.83 -5.11 6.02
N ASP A 181 -17.93 -5.88 6.07
CA ASP A 181 -17.94 -7.26 5.60
C ASP A 181 -18.08 -7.32 4.07
N HIS A 182 -17.62 -8.43 3.49
CA HIS A 182 -17.71 -8.70 2.06
C HIS A 182 -17.20 -7.54 1.20
N MET A 183 -15.99 -7.08 1.48
CA MET A 183 -15.41 -5.92 0.81
C MET A 183 -13.90 -6.06 0.62
N ASP A 184 -13.43 -5.73 -0.57
CA ASP A 184 -12.03 -5.52 -0.89
C ASP A 184 -11.87 -4.07 -1.37
N MET A 185 -11.09 -3.29 -0.62
CA MET A 185 -10.77 -1.92 -0.99
C MET A 185 -9.44 -1.87 -1.72
N ASP A 186 -9.34 -0.96 -2.69
CA ASP A 186 -8.11 -0.68 -3.41
C ASP A 186 -7.06 -0.01 -2.49
N GLY A 187 -5.95 0.42 -3.03
CA GLY A 187 -4.97 1.26 -2.39
C GLY A 187 -3.55 0.83 -2.72
N TYR A 188 -2.65 1.75 -2.43
CA TYR A 188 -1.23 1.50 -2.47
C TYR A 188 -0.83 0.61 -1.30
N ALA A 189 -0.28 -0.58 -1.56
CA ALA A 189 0.10 -1.53 -0.51
C ALA A 189 1.34 -1.04 0.26
N LEU A 190 1.20 -0.86 1.58
CA LEU A 190 2.26 -0.49 2.52
C LEU A 190 2.87 -1.71 3.21
N ARG A 191 2.04 -2.74 3.43
CA ARG A 191 2.41 -4.08 3.91
C ARG A 191 1.59 -5.10 3.13
N TRP A 192 2.24 -6.17 2.71
CA TRP A 192 1.58 -7.24 1.95
C TRP A 192 1.03 -8.29 2.93
N GLY A 193 -0.10 -8.92 2.60
CA GLY A 193 -0.67 -9.93 3.50
C GLY A 193 0.19 -11.19 3.65
N SER A 194 1.08 -11.48 2.71
CA SER A 194 1.96 -12.65 2.73
C SER A 194 2.98 -12.63 3.86
N ASP A 195 3.42 -11.44 4.27
CA ASP A 195 4.38 -11.19 5.35
C ASP A 195 3.76 -10.38 6.50
N HIS A 196 2.48 -10.00 6.39
CA HIS A 196 1.74 -9.30 7.42
C HIS A 196 0.45 -10.06 7.80
N ILE A 197 0.56 -10.90 8.82
CA ILE A 197 -0.53 -11.74 9.32
C ILE A 197 -1.15 -11.14 10.58
N ALA A 198 -2.46 -10.96 10.59
CA ALA A 198 -3.26 -10.57 11.74
C ALA A 198 -4.16 -11.73 12.21
N SER A 199 -4.56 -11.71 13.48
CA SER A 199 -5.44 -12.75 14.04
C SER A 199 -6.92 -12.50 13.75
N SER A 200 -7.29 -11.25 13.45
CA SER A 200 -8.66 -10.81 13.21
C SER A 200 -8.69 -9.50 12.41
N LEU A 201 -9.89 -9.11 11.95
CA LEU A 201 -10.13 -7.80 11.34
C LEU A 201 -9.76 -6.64 12.28
N ALA A 202 -10.10 -6.76 13.56
CA ALA A 202 -9.79 -5.75 14.58
C ALA A 202 -8.28 -5.62 14.80
N ASP A 203 -7.55 -6.74 14.85
CA ASP A 203 -6.08 -6.74 14.93
C ASP A 203 -5.46 -6.08 13.69
N CYS A 204 -5.97 -6.39 12.50
CA CYS A 204 -5.54 -5.75 11.26
C CYS A 204 -5.78 -4.21 11.29
N GLY A 205 -6.94 -3.77 11.77
CA GLY A 205 -7.27 -2.35 11.92
C GLY A 205 -6.40 -1.64 12.96
N ARG A 206 -6.12 -2.28 14.10
CA ARG A 206 -5.19 -1.77 15.12
C ARG A 206 -3.79 -1.56 14.54
N ARG A 207 -3.28 -2.54 13.77
CA ARG A 207 -1.99 -2.42 13.09
C ARG A 207 -1.97 -1.32 12.04
N CYS A 208 -3.09 -1.07 11.35
CA CYS A 208 -3.23 0.07 10.46
C CYS A 208 -3.12 1.40 11.21
N LEU A 209 -3.80 1.54 12.35
CA LEU A 209 -3.74 2.73 13.21
C LEU A 209 -2.34 3.04 13.73
N GLU A 210 -1.60 1.99 14.08
CA GLU A 210 -0.24 2.03 14.65
C GLU A 210 0.88 2.11 13.59
N LEU A 211 0.57 1.86 12.31
CA LEU A 211 1.59 1.87 11.27
C LEU A 211 2.20 3.27 11.15
N THR A 212 3.46 3.38 11.54
CA THR A 212 4.24 4.60 11.38
C THR A 212 4.75 4.69 9.94
N PRO A 213 4.57 5.83 9.25
CA PRO A 213 5.09 6.00 7.89
C PRO A 213 6.62 5.92 7.85
N GLU A 214 7.14 5.05 7.00
CA GLU A 214 8.58 4.80 6.83
C GLU A 214 8.99 5.00 5.36
N GLN A 215 10.31 5.08 5.11
CA GLN A 215 10.85 5.06 3.75
C GLN A 215 10.47 3.76 3.02
N PRO A 216 10.29 3.81 1.68
CA PRO A 216 10.43 4.97 0.81
C PRO A 216 9.13 5.77 0.60
N TYR A 217 7.99 5.27 1.09
CA TYR A 217 6.67 5.76 0.67
C TYR A 217 6.05 6.78 1.62
N TYR A 218 6.40 6.77 2.92
CA TYR A 218 6.01 7.82 3.87
C TYR A 218 4.49 8.09 3.94
N MET A 219 3.68 7.08 3.64
CA MET A 219 2.22 7.16 3.68
C MET A 219 1.67 6.41 4.90
N PRO A 220 0.64 6.96 5.57
CA PRO A 220 -0.09 6.28 6.63
C PRO A 220 -0.87 5.12 6.05
N CYS A 221 -1.09 4.09 6.86
CA CYS A 221 -2.21 3.20 6.57
C CYS A 221 -3.51 3.96 6.86
N ASN A 222 -4.42 3.97 5.90
CA ASN A 222 -5.78 4.49 6.09
C ASN A 222 -6.87 3.59 5.51
N VAL A 223 -6.49 2.51 4.84
CA VAL A 223 -7.38 1.46 4.35
C VAL A 223 -6.70 0.11 4.56
N PHE A 224 -7.46 -0.92 4.91
CA PHE A 224 -6.92 -2.27 5.05
C PHE A 224 -7.93 -3.33 4.62
N VAL A 225 -7.42 -4.52 4.26
CA VAL A 225 -8.25 -5.71 4.04
C VAL A 225 -7.68 -6.90 4.77
N PHE A 226 -8.57 -7.76 5.25
CA PHE A 226 -8.27 -8.94 6.05
C PHE A 226 -8.97 -10.17 5.46
N CYS A 227 -8.24 -11.28 5.33
CA CYS A 227 -8.81 -12.54 4.88
C CYS A 227 -9.21 -13.42 6.08
N PRO A 228 -10.51 -13.59 6.39
CA PRO A 228 -10.97 -14.41 7.52
C PRO A 228 -11.04 -15.91 7.18
N LEU A 229 -11.03 -16.26 5.89
CA LEU A 229 -11.20 -17.62 5.40
C LEU A 229 -9.85 -18.28 5.11
N GLU A 230 -9.83 -19.60 4.98
CA GLU A 230 -8.63 -20.35 4.55
C GLU A 230 -8.08 -19.84 3.22
N MET A 231 -8.97 -19.38 2.34
CA MET A 231 -8.63 -18.76 1.07
C MET A 231 -9.59 -17.61 0.74
N CYS A 232 -9.03 -16.47 0.32
CA CYS A 232 -9.78 -15.36 -0.25
C CYS A 232 -9.30 -15.08 -1.68
N PHE A 233 -10.26 -14.83 -2.58
CA PHE A 233 -10.03 -14.45 -3.96
C PHE A 233 -9.40 -13.06 -4.06
N ALA A 234 -8.28 -12.94 -4.78
CA ALA A 234 -7.64 -11.66 -5.09
C ALA A 234 -7.57 -11.49 -6.62
N PRO A 235 -8.17 -10.44 -7.20
CA PRO A 235 -8.24 -10.27 -8.65
C PRO A 235 -6.90 -9.86 -9.29
N ALA A 236 -5.94 -9.36 -8.51
CA ALA A 236 -4.59 -9.07 -8.99
C ALA A 236 -3.65 -10.26 -8.75
N GLN A 237 -2.81 -10.59 -9.75
CA GLN A 237 -1.84 -11.70 -9.90
C GLN A 237 -0.93 -11.99 -8.68
N LEU A 238 -1.51 -12.35 -7.56
CA LEU A 238 -0.83 -12.86 -6.39
C LEU A 238 -0.84 -14.38 -6.46
N PRO A 239 0.12 -15.09 -5.85
CA PRO A 239 0.13 -16.55 -5.85
C PRO A 239 -1.24 -17.07 -5.41
N LYS A 240 -1.69 -18.16 -6.06
CA LYS A 240 -3.04 -18.75 -5.94
C LYS A 240 -3.62 -18.62 -4.52
N GLY A 241 -4.46 -17.61 -4.33
CA GLY A 241 -5.24 -17.36 -3.12
C GLY A 241 -4.49 -16.64 -1.99
N SER A 242 -5.09 -15.58 -1.47
CA SER A 242 -4.70 -15.04 -0.17
C SER A 242 -5.15 -15.98 0.93
N ARG A 243 -4.35 -16.14 1.99
CA ARG A 243 -4.62 -17.10 3.07
C ARG A 243 -5.24 -16.44 4.28
N LYS A 244 -5.82 -17.26 5.15
CA LYS A 244 -6.33 -16.84 6.45
C LYS A 244 -5.31 -15.99 7.20
N GLY A 245 -5.80 -14.89 7.77
CA GLY A 245 -5.01 -13.97 8.55
C GLY A 245 -4.23 -12.95 7.72
N TRP A 246 -4.17 -13.08 6.38
CA TRP A 246 -3.51 -12.08 5.54
C TRP A 246 -4.14 -10.72 5.74
N CYS A 247 -3.33 -9.75 6.17
CA CYS A 247 -3.72 -8.38 6.48
C CYS A 247 -2.93 -7.44 5.58
N TRP A 248 -3.64 -6.76 4.69
CA TRP A 248 -3.06 -5.83 3.74
C TRP A 248 -3.26 -4.42 4.26
N LEU A 249 -2.18 -3.74 4.59
CA LEU A 249 -2.22 -2.34 4.99
C LEU A 249 -2.01 -1.47 3.75
N LYS A 250 -2.92 -0.55 3.49
CA LYS A 250 -2.94 0.25 2.26
C LYS A 250 -3.10 1.74 2.57
N ASN A 251 -2.72 2.56 1.59
CA ASN A 251 -3.02 3.98 1.56
C ASN A 251 -3.91 4.32 0.36
N GLN A 252 -4.89 5.20 0.59
CA GLN A 252 -5.66 5.87 -0.45
C GLN A 252 -5.67 7.40 -0.22
N PRO A 253 -5.89 8.22 -1.27
CA PRO A 253 -5.93 9.67 -1.13
C PRO A 253 -7.05 10.19 -0.22
N ASP A 254 -8.22 9.54 -0.22
CA ASP A 254 -9.38 9.94 0.58
C ASP A 254 -10.00 8.72 1.28
N PRO A 255 -9.76 8.54 2.61
CA PRO A 255 -10.34 7.42 3.35
C PRO A 255 -11.83 7.60 3.67
N THR A 256 -12.43 8.76 3.42
CA THR A 256 -13.88 8.99 3.58
C THR A 256 -14.67 8.58 2.33
N ALA A 257 -14.00 8.42 1.20
CA ALA A 257 -14.56 7.91 -0.05
C ALA A 257 -13.61 6.88 -0.70
N PRO A 258 -13.30 5.76 0.00
CA PRO A 258 -12.35 4.78 -0.49
C PRO A 258 -12.82 4.17 -1.81
N GLN A 259 -11.88 3.98 -2.73
CA GLN A 259 -12.07 3.22 -3.94
C GLN A 259 -12.23 1.74 -3.59
N VAL A 260 -13.39 1.20 -3.91
CA VAL A 260 -13.77 -0.19 -3.68
C VAL A 260 -13.46 -1.02 -4.91
N ASN A 261 -12.69 -2.09 -4.73
CA ASN A 261 -12.39 -3.05 -5.78
C ASN A 261 -13.53 -4.06 -5.94
N MET A 262 -13.96 -4.68 -4.84
CA MET A 262 -15.09 -5.63 -4.84
C MET A 262 -15.95 -5.40 -3.59
N ASN A 263 -17.28 -5.54 -3.70
CA ASN A 263 -18.16 -5.56 -2.54
C ASN A 263 -19.40 -6.45 -2.75
N GLY A 264 -19.95 -6.97 -1.65
CA GLY A 264 -21.19 -7.74 -1.66
C GLY A 264 -21.07 -9.04 -2.47
N THR A 265 -21.97 -9.23 -3.43
CA THR A 265 -21.98 -10.42 -4.31
C THR A 265 -20.96 -10.28 -5.42
N ASP A 266 -20.16 -11.32 -5.65
CA ASP A 266 -19.20 -11.38 -6.74
C ASP A 266 -19.12 -12.79 -7.31
N ARG A 267 -19.39 -12.92 -8.62
CA ARG A 267 -19.40 -14.23 -9.31
C ARG A 267 -18.00 -14.80 -9.55
N ARG A 268 -16.95 -14.00 -9.35
CA ARG A 268 -15.55 -14.43 -9.49
C ARG A 268 -15.07 -15.21 -8.26
N THR A 269 -15.75 -15.06 -7.12
CA THR A 269 -15.36 -15.71 -5.86
C THR A 269 -16.00 -17.09 -5.73
N GLN A 270 -15.43 -17.94 -4.88
CA GLN A 270 -15.92 -19.32 -4.71
C GLN A 270 -17.25 -19.34 -3.95
N THR A 271 -17.43 -18.38 -3.05
CA THR A 271 -18.63 -18.28 -2.21
C THR A 271 -19.79 -17.53 -2.89
N GLY A 272 -19.54 -16.86 -4.02
CA GLY A 272 -20.49 -15.93 -4.64
C GLY A 272 -20.58 -14.57 -3.95
N PHE A 273 -19.81 -14.37 -2.88
CA PHE A 273 -19.64 -13.11 -2.16
C PHE A 273 -18.15 -12.76 -2.06
N VAL A 274 -17.84 -11.49 -1.90
CA VAL A 274 -16.47 -11.08 -1.59
C VAL A 274 -16.04 -11.70 -0.26
N GLU A 275 -14.94 -12.45 -0.28
CA GLU A 275 -14.48 -13.22 0.88
C GLU A 275 -13.68 -12.37 1.87
N TRP A 276 -13.25 -11.19 1.44
CA TRP A 276 -12.51 -10.23 2.25
C TRP A 276 -13.42 -9.46 3.21
N GLN A 277 -12.84 -9.09 4.33
CA GLN A 277 -13.31 -8.00 5.16
C GLN A 277 -12.39 -6.80 4.98
N ALA A 278 -12.93 -5.59 5.10
CA ALA A 278 -12.17 -4.36 4.95
C ALA A 278 -12.37 -3.42 6.13
N GLY A 279 -11.51 -2.43 6.23
CA GLY A 279 -11.78 -1.27 7.05
C GLY A 279 -11.04 -0.04 6.57
N VAL A 280 -11.51 1.11 7.04
CA VAL A 280 -10.86 2.41 6.86
C VAL A 280 -10.53 3.02 8.20
N VAL A 281 -9.43 3.74 8.26
CA VAL A 281 -9.07 4.59 9.39
C VAL A 281 -9.45 6.02 9.01
N VAL A 282 -10.37 6.60 9.76
CA VAL A 282 -10.86 7.96 9.54
C VAL A 282 -10.86 8.75 10.85
N LYS A 283 -10.98 10.08 10.76
CA LYS A 283 -11.23 10.91 11.94
C LYS A 283 -12.54 10.48 12.58
N LYS A 284 -12.56 10.43 13.92
CA LYS A 284 -13.75 10.03 14.66
C LYS A 284 -14.97 10.86 14.27
N GLY A 285 -16.10 10.20 14.00
CA GLY A 285 -17.35 10.81 13.56
C GLY A 285 -17.42 11.11 12.06
N SER A 286 -16.39 10.77 11.28
CA SER A 286 -16.42 10.95 9.81
C SER A 286 -17.39 9.96 9.17
N ARG A 287 -18.15 10.43 8.18
CA ARG A 287 -18.99 9.56 7.34
C ARG A 287 -18.15 8.94 6.22
N VAL A 288 -18.19 7.62 6.12
CA VAL A 288 -17.53 6.87 5.04
C VAL A 288 -18.53 6.51 3.94
N ARG A 289 -18.17 6.74 2.68
CA ARG A 289 -18.94 6.35 1.49
C ARG A 289 -18.18 5.30 0.68
N THR A 290 -18.84 4.20 0.35
CA THR A 290 -18.23 3.04 -0.33
C THR A 290 -18.79 2.81 -1.74
N ASP A 291 -19.36 3.86 -2.33
CA ASP A 291 -19.96 3.88 -3.66
C ASP A 291 -18.94 4.14 -4.78
N ILE A 292 -17.73 4.59 -4.44
CA ILE A 292 -16.66 4.84 -5.41
C ILE A 292 -16.01 3.53 -5.83
N LYS A 293 -16.12 3.17 -7.11
CA LYS A 293 -15.46 1.99 -7.69
C LYS A 293 -14.04 2.31 -8.13
N SER A 294 -13.12 1.41 -7.81
CA SER A 294 -11.76 1.46 -8.36
C SER A 294 -11.77 1.16 -9.86
N ALA A 295 -10.80 1.70 -10.59
CA ALA A 295 -10.50 1.29 -11.96
C ALA A 295 -10.15 -0.21 -12.07
N ARG A 296 -9.79 -0.86 -10.96
CA ARG A 296 -9.52 -2.31 -10.87
C ARG A 296 -10.76 -3.15 -10.59
N ALA A 297 -11.91 -2.53 -10.30
CA ALA A 297 -13.12 -3.27 -9.91
C ALA A 297 -13.62 -4.24 -11.00
N SER A 298 -13.31 -3.94 -12.27
CA SER A 298 -13.67 -4.73 -13.44
C SER A 298 -12.62 -5.77 -13.85
N TRP A 299 -11.50 -5.90 -13.11
CA TRP A 299 -10.41 -6.83 -13.44
C TRP A 299 -10.78 -8.29 -13.18
#